data_AF-A0A9D2C182-F1
#
_entry.id   AF-A0A9D2C182-F1
#
_cell.length_a   1.000
_cell.length_b   1.000
_cell.length_c   1.000
_cell.angle_alpha   90.00
_cell.angle_beta   90.00
_cell.angle_gamma   90.00
#
_symmetry.space_group_name_H-M   'P 1'
#
loop_
_entity.id
_entity.type
_entity.pdbx_description
1 polymer ?
#
loop_
_entity_poly.entity_id
_entity_poly.type
_entity_poly.pdbx_seq_one_letter_code
_entity_poly.pdbx_strand_id
1 'polypeptide(L)'
;MRKLAAAALAAVLALGLWGCQEEQVPGREIARLLEGTWSASTEAGVDYVTFSQVEGTGGQVEWQSIEEDGGVTRHAKGTFSAPGGEAGTLQVEYTAFYDEDGALLPESQGGEYLPLDYAYSDGEVTLRQGDVTFTKQ
;
A
#
# COMPACT_ATOMS: atom_id res chain seq x y z
N MET A 1 42.54 -1.17 -62.78
CA MET A 1 42.83 -1.36 -61.33
C MET A 1 42.43 -0.05 -60.65
N ARG A 2 41.51 0.09 -59.69
CA ARG A 2 40.80 -0.77 -58.74
C ARG A 2 39.43 -0.09 -58.50
N LYS A 3 38.34 -0.83 -58.74
CA LYS A 3 37.31 -1.26 -57.76
C LYS A 3 36.05 -0.36 -57.73
N LEU A 4 35.04 -0.86 -58.44
CA LEU A 4 33.62 -0.60 -58.24
C LEU A 4 33.16 -1.13 -56.87
N ALA A 5 32.23 -0.41 -56.23
CA ALA A 5 31.12 -0.94 -55.41
C ALA A 5 30.32 0.27 -54.91
N ALA A 6 29.20 0.63 -55.56
CA ALA A 6 27.85 0.11 -55.32
C ALA A 6 27.20 0.71 -54.06
N ALA A 7 26.18 1.54 -54.29
CA ALA A 7 25.26 2.06 -53.32
C ALA A 7 24.35 0.96 -52.75
N ALA A 8 23.99 1.06 -51.48
CA ALA A 8 22.79 0.45 -50.94
C ALA A 8 22.24 1.33 -49.80
N LEU A 9 21.01 1.80 -49.99
CA LEU A 9 20.16 2.34 -48.93
C LEU A 9 20.14 1.35 -47.75
N ALA A 10 20.45 1.83 -46.54
CA ALA A 10 20.02 1.17 -45.32
C ALA A 10 18.90 2.00 -44.71
N ALA A 11 17.74 1.36 -44.64
CA ALA A 11 16.47 1.90 -44.23
C ALA A 11 16.49 2.45 -42.80
N VAL A 12 15.69 3.51 -42.61
CA VAL A 12 15.17 3.93 -41.32
C VAL A 12 14.52 2.73 -40.62
N LEU A 13 15.11 2.29 -39.52
CA LEU A 13 14.39 1.55 -38.48
C LEU A 13 14.32 2.45 -37.26
N ALA A 14 13.35 3.35 -37.30
CA ALA A 14 12.68 3.80 -36.10
C ALA A 14 12.02 2.56 -35.47
N LEU A 15 12.75 1.88 -34.59
CA LEU A 15 12.14 0.98 -33.60
C LEU A 15 11.46 1.86 -32.56
N GLY A 16 10.29 2.35 -32.92
CA GLY A 16 9.30 2.72 -31.94
C GLY A 16 8.80 1.45 -31.24
N LEU A 17 8.69 1.58 -29.91
CA LEU A 17 7.68 0.91 -29.08
C LEU A 17 7.82 -0.61 -28.90
N TRP A 18 8.56 -0.98 -27.86
CA TRP A 18 8.00 -1.69 -26.70
C TRP A 18 9.07 -1.71 -25.61
N GLY A 19 9.37 -0.52 -25.07
CA GLY A 19 9.40 -0.50 -23.62
C GLY A 19 7.98 -0.86 -23.24
N CYS A 20 7.74 -2.04 -22.68
CA CYS A 20 6.64 -2.18 -21.76
C CYS A 20 6.90 -1.10 -20.72
N GLN A 21 6.36 0.11 -20.91
CA GLN A 21 5.89 0.84 -19.76
C GLN A 21 4.87 -0.13 -19.19
N GLU A 22 5.30 -0.97 -18.24
CA GLU A 22 4.37 -1.57 -17.29
C GLU A 22 3.44 -0.43 -16.91
N GLU A 23 2.17 -0.59 -17.25
CA GLU A 23 1.17 0.42 -16.97
C GLU A 23 1.13 0.53 -15.45
N GLN A 24 1.88 1.50 -14.94
CA GLN A 24 2.15 1.59 -13.52
C GLN A 24 0.83 1.95 -12.85
N VAL A 25 0.32 1.03 -12.04
CA VAL A 25 -0.93 1.21 -11.30
C VAL A 25 -0.82 2.51 -10.50
N PRO A 26 -1.66 3.52 -10.76
CA PRO A 26 -1.56 4.80 -10.07
C PRO A 26 -1.78 4.61 -8.57
N GLY A 27 -0.98 5.27 -7.73
CA GLY A 27 -1.16 5.22 -6.27
C GLY A 27 -2.59 5.58 -5.81
N ARG A 28 -3.28 6.45 -6.56
CA ARG A 28 -4.69 6.79 -6.31
C ARG A 28 -5.65 5.62 -6.46
N GLU A 29 -5.36 4.69 -7.37
CA GLU A 29 -6.19 3.51 -7.59
C GLU A 29 -6.01 2.52 -6.46
N ILE A 30 -4.75 2.27 -6.05
CA ILE A 30 -4.43 1.46 -4.87
C ILE A 30 -5.08 2.04 -3.62
N ALA A 31 -4.94 3.36 -3.37
CA ALA A 31 -5.55 4.01 -2.22
C ALA A 31 -7.08 3.83 -2.20
N ARG A 32 -7.75 3.99 -3.36
CA ARG A 32 -9.18 3.75 -3.48
C ARG A 32 -9.57 2.30 -3.18
N LEU A 33 -8.77 1.33 -3.66
CA LEU A 33 -9.03 -0.09 -3.44
C LEU A 33 -8.77 -0.51 -1.97
N LEU A 34 -7.90 0.20 -1.26
CA LEU A 34 -7.65 0.00 0.16
C LEU A 34 -8.80 0.49 1.05
N GLU A 35 -9.59 1.47 0.63
CA GLU A 35 -10.69 2.04 1.45
C GLU A 35 -11.62 0.96 2.01
N GLY A 36 -11.90 1.03 3.32
CA GLY A 36 -12.66 0.04 4.06
C GLY A 36 -11.87 -0.58 5.22
N THR A 37 -12.50 -1.56 5.87
CA THR A 37 -11.93 -2.28 7.02
C THR A 37 -11.36 -3.62 6.57
N TRP A 38 -10.19 -3.93 7.10
CA TRP A 38 -9.41 -5.12 6.86
C TRP A 38 -9.16 -5.82 8.19
N SER A 39 -9.18 -7.14 8.22
CA SER A 39 -8.90 -7.89 9.44
C SER A 39 -7.95 -9.06 9.21
N ALA A 40 -7.15 -9.39 10.21
CA ALA A 40 -6.37 -10.63 10.25
C ALA A 40 -6.43 -11.27 11.63
N SER A 41 -6.67 -12.57 11.67
CA SER A 41 -6.52 -13.35 12.91
C SER A 41 -5.03 -13.54 13.21
N THR A 42 -4.65 -13.29 14.45
CA THR A 42 -3.31 -13.52 14.99
C THR A 42 -3.38 -14.53 16.13
N GLU A 43 -2.24 -14.96 16.67
CA GLU A 43 -2.23 -15.80 17.87
C GLU A 43 -2.78 -15.08 19.11
N ALA A 44 -2.78 -13.74 19.12
CA ALA A 44 -3.22 -12.92 20.24
C ALA A 44 -4.69 -12.47 20.11
N GLY A 45 -5.32 -12.63 18.94
CA GLY A 45 -6.69 -12.19 18.69
C GLY A 45 -6.91 -11.77 17.24
N VAL A 46 -7.43 -10.55 17.01
CA VAL A 46 -7.72 -10.02 15.68
C VAL A 46 -7.19 -8.60 15.55
N ASP A 47 -6.41 -8.37 14.51
CA ASP A 47 -6.02 -7.02 14.07
C ASP A 47 -7.02 -6.50 13.05
N TYR A 48 -7.39 -5.24 13.19
CA TYR A 48 -8.22 -4.48 12.27
C TYR A 48 -7.46 -3.26 11.77
N VAL A 49 -7.48 -3.05 10.45
CA VAL A 49 -6.95 -1.85 9.79
C VAL A 49 -8.07 -1.23 8.97
N THR A 50 -8.43 0.01 9.28
CA THR A 50 -9.45 0.74 8.54
C THR A 50 -8.83 1.91 7.80
N PHE A 51 -8.99 1.92 6.48
CA PHE A 51 -8.65 3.05 5.63
C PHE A 51 -9.91 3.85 5.32
N SER A 52 -9.87 5.16 5.52
CA SER A 52 -11.04 6.03 5.33
C SER A 52 -10.62 7.41 4.83
N GLN A 53 -11.61 8.20 4.39
CA GLN A 53 -11.39 9.56 3.88
C GLN A 53 -10.32 9.58 2.78
N VAL A 54 -10.42 8.62 1.85
CA VAL A 54 -9.42 8.46 0.80
C VAL A 54 -9.55 9.56 -0.25
N GLU A 55 -8.50 10.35 -0.41
CA GLU A 55 -8.40 11.42 -1.39
C GLU A 55 -7.03 11.39 -2.09
N GLY A 56 -7.02 11.44 -3.42
CA GLY A 56 -5.78 11.37 -4.18
C GLY A 56 -5.06 10.03 -3.95
N THR A 57 -3.84 10.07 -3.43
CA THR A 57 -3.00 8.88 -3.20
C THR A 57 -3.02 8.38 -1.76
N GLY A 58 -3.89 8.90 -0.88
CA GLY A 58 -3.85 8.60 0.54
C GLY A 58 -5.12 8.94 1.29
N GLY A 59 -5.08 8.86 2.62
CA GLY A 59 -6.23 9.12 3.48
C GLY A 59 -5.90 8.91 4.96
N GLN A 60 -6.94 8.67 5.76
CA GLN A 60 -6.80 8.30 7.17
C GLN A 60 -6.66 6.78 7.32
N VAL A 61 -5.90 6.36 8.33
CA VAL A 61 -5.78 4.96 8.73
C VAL A 61 -5.97 4.82 10.24
N GLU A 62 -6.68 3.76 10.65
CA GLU A 62 -6.89 3.37 12.04
C GLU A 62 -6.47 1.90 12.19
N TRP A 63 -5.67 1.61 13.21
CA TRP A 63 -5.29 0.26 13.61
C TRP A 63 -5.91 -0.06 14.96
N GLN A 64 -6.54 -1.23 15.09
CA GLN A 64 -7.02 -1.77 16.36
C GLN A 64 -6.62 -3.24 16.50
N SER A 65 -5.97 -3.61 17.59
CA SER A 65 -5.71 -5.00 17.96
C SER A 65 -6.65 -5.38 19.11
N ILE A 66 -7.43 -6.43 18.91
CA ILE A 66 -8.43 -6.92 19.87
C ILE A 66 -8.07 -8.35 20.29
N GLU A 67 -7.97 -8.60 21.59
CA GLU A 67 -7.76 -9.94 22.16
C GLU A 67 -8.99 -10.83 22.00
N GLU A 68 -8.82 -12.16 22.19
CA GLU A 68 -9.93 -13.12 22.10
C GLU A 68 -11.07 -12.84 23.09
N ASP A 69 -10.77 -12.19 24.22
CA ASP A 69 -11.75 -11.80 25.23
C ASP A 69 -12.44 -10.45 24.94
N GLY A 70 -12.04 -9.78 23.85
CA GLY A 70 -12.56 -8.49 23.42
C GLY A 70 -11.78 -7.27 23.94
N GLY A 71 -10.70 -7.46 24.71
CA GLY A 71 -9.84 -6.38 25.17
C GLY A 71 -9.08 -5.70 24.03
N VAL A 72 -8.96 -4.37 24.06
CA VAL A 72 -8.18 -3.61 23.06
C VAL A 72 -6.74 -3.48 23.55
N THR A 73 -5.79 -4.09 22.86
CA THR A 73 -4.36 -4.05 23.20
C THR A 73 -3.58 -2.99 22.44
N ARG A 74 -4.12 -2.53 21.32
CA ARG A 74 -3.55 -1.47 20.51
C ARG A 74 -4.66 -0.70 19.84
N HIS A 75 -4.57 0.62 19.88
CA HIS A 75 -5.43 1.49 19.10
C HIS A 75 -4.63 2.71 18.63
N ALA A 76 -4.50 2.88 17.32
CA ALA A 76 -3.73 3.97 16.73
C ALA A 76 -4.46 4.58 15.53
N LYS A 77 -4.31 5.90 15.34
CA LYS A 77 -4.83 6.65 14.19
C LYS A 77 -3.72 7.46 13.54
N GLY A 78 -3.81 7.60 12.22
CA GLY A 78 -2.79 8.22 11.41
C GLY A 78 -3.24 8.54 10.00
N THR A 79 -2.26 8.81 9.15
CA THR A 79 -2.44 8.98 7.72
C THR A 79 -1.67 7.90 6.96
N PHE A 80 -2.11 7.63 5.74
CA PHE A 80 -1.38 6.74 4.84
C PHE A 80 -1.27 7.36 3.45
N SER A 81 -0.26 6.95 2.69
CA SER A 81 -0.20 7.15 1.25
C SER A 81 0.33 5.92 0.50
N ALA A 82 -0.21 5.70 -0.70
CA ALA A 82 0.15 4.61 -1.58
C ALA A 82 1.04 5.13 -2.72
N PRO A 83 2.29 4.62 -2.87
CA PRO A 83 3.24 5.12 -3.86
C PRO A 83 2.90 4.76 -5.32
N GLY A 84 2.04 3.76 -5.56
CA GLY A 84 1.78 3.23 -6.90
C GLY A 84 2.68 2.05 -7.27
N GLY A 85 2.30 1.32 -8.32
CA GLY A 85 2.95 0.09 -8.78
C GLY A 85 2.22 -1.19 -8.38
N GLU A 86 2.70 -2.33 -8.87
CA GLU A 86 2.07 -3.63 -8.63
C GLU A 86 2.31 -4.16 -7.21
N ALA A 87 3.33 -3.68 -6.51
CA ALA A 87 3.57 -3.98 -5.10
C ALA A 87 4.41 -2.90 -4.44
N GLY A 88 4.28 -2.76 -3.13
CA GLY A 88 5.12 -1.87 -2.33
C GLY A 88 4.66 -1.74 -0.89
N THR A 89 5.35 -0.88 -0.15
CA THR A 89 5.00 -0.56 1.24
C THR A 89 4.25 0.77 1.28
N LEU A 90 3.13 0.81 2.01
CA LEU A 90 2.40 2.03 2.31
C LEU A 90 3.27 2.94 3.19
N GLN A 91 3.21 4.24 2.93
CA GLN A 91 3.79 5.23 3.82
C GLN A 91 2.75 5.57 4.87
N VAL A 92 2.88 4.99 6.06
CA VAL A 92 1.94 5.17 7.18
C VAL A 92 2.61 5.98 8.28
N GLU A 93 1.87 6.96 8.81
CA GLU A 93 2.29 7.78 9.95
C GLU A 93 1.18 7.79 11.01
N TYR A 94 1.34 7.00 12.08
CA TYR A 94 0.45 7.04 13.23
C TYR A 94 0.82 8.20 14.16
N THR A 95 -0.14 9.06 14.49
CA THR A 95 0.07 10.30 15.26
C THR A 95 -0.77 10.38 16.53
N ALA A 96 -1.74 9.47 16.70
CA ALA A 96 -2.57 9.38 17.88
C ALA A 96 -2.67 7.91 18.33
N PHE A 97 -2.43 7.67 19.62
CA PHE A 97 -2.52 6.36 20.24
C PHE A 97 -3.51 6.43 21.38
N TYR A 98 -4.29 5.39 21.57
CA TYR A 98 -5.35 5.33 22.55
C TYR A 98 -5.14 4.14 23.49
N ASP A 99 -5.56 4.30 24.74
CA ASP A 99 -5.62 3.20 25.70
C ASP A 99 -6.84 2.29 25.43
N GLU A 100 -6.98 1.25 26.26
CA GLU A 100 -8.07 0.27 26.19
C GLU A 100 -9.47 0.88 26.33
N ASP A 101 -9.59 2.03 27.02
CA ASP A 101 -10.83 2.78 27.21
C ASP A 101 -11.12 3.74 26.03
N GLY A 102 -10.19 3.85 25.07
CA GLY A 102 -10.27 4.75 23.93
C GLY A 102 -9.88 6.20 24.24
N ALA A 103 -9.22 6.45 25.38
CA ALA A 103 -8.67 7.76 25.71
C ALA A 103 -7.29 7.96 25.06
N LEU A 104 -7.01 9.19 24.61
CA LEU A 104 -5.75 9.53 23.96
C LEU A 104 -4.58 9.43 24.95
N LEU A 105 -3.55 8.67 24.59
CA LEU A 105 -2.34 8.49 25.39
C LEU A 105 -1.46 9.75 25.36
N PRO A 106 -0.97 10.24 26.52
CA PRO A 106 -0.16 11.47 26.61
C PRO A 106 1.17 11.44 25.83
N GLU A 107 1.72 10.24 25.62
CA GLU A 107 3.02 10.01 24.98
C GLU A 107 2.95 9.86 23.46
N SER A 108 1.77 10.08 22.85
CA SER A 108 1.53 9.92 21.41
C SER A 108 2.30 10.91 20.50
N GLN A 109 3.35 11.58 21.01
CA GLN A 109 4.14 12.56 20.28
C GLN A 109 5.36 11.96 19.54
N GLY A 110 5.49 10.64 19.49
CA GLY A 110 6.44 9.93 18.62
C GLY A 110 5.70 8.94 17.75
N GLY A 111 5.73 9.12 16.43
CA GLY A 111 5.04 8.23 15.51
C GLY A 111 5.63 6.82 15.55
N GLU A 112 4.76 5.81 15.68
CA GLU A 112 5.13 4.40 15.47
C GLU A 112 4.99 4.08 13.98
N TYR A 113 5.97 3.37 13.43
CA TYR A 113 5.93 2.90 12.06
C TYR A 113 5.52 1.43 12.05
N LEU A 114 4.29 1.15 11.61
CA LEU A 114 3.81 -0.19 11.34
C LEU A 114 3.73 -0.37 9.83
N PRO A 115 4.72 -1.03 9.20
CA PRO A 115 4.73 -1.20 7.75
C PRO A 115 3.53 -2.05 7.32
N LEU A 116 2.81 -1.56 6.32
CA LEU A 116 1.75 -2.27 5.64
C LEU A 116 2.14 -2.39 4.17
N ASP A 117 2.34 -3.62 3.72
CA ASP A 117 2.65 -3.93 2.33
C ASP A 117 1.37 -4.17 1.55
N TYR A 118 1.38 -3.79 0.28
CA TYR A 118 0.30 -4.08 -0.65
C TYR A 118 0.84 -4.77 -1.90
N ALA A 119 -0.02 -5.59 -2.51
CA ALA A 119 0.17 -6.06 -3.87
C ALA A 119 -1.14 -5.90 -4.65
N TYR A 120 -1.03 -5.37 -5.86
CA TYR A 120 -2.12 -5.19 -6.81
C TYR A 120 -2.05 -6.27 -7.90
N SER A 121 -3.17 -6.92 -8.16
CA SER A 121 -3.31 -7.89 -9.23
C SER A 121 -4.77 -7.97 -9.65
N ASP A 122 -5.02 -8.01 -10.96
CA ASP A 122 -6.36 -8.22 -11.52
C ASP A 122 -7.46 -7.27 -11.00
N GLY A 123 -7.11 -6.02 -10.71
CA GLY A 123 -8.06 -5.01 -10.21
C GLY A 123 -8.32 -5.07 -8.70
N GLU A 124 -7.63 -5.96 -8.00
CA GLU A 124 -7.72 -6.15 -6.56
C GLU A 124 -6.42 -5.77 -5.86
N VAL A 125 -6.53 -5.38 -4.58
CA VAL A 125 -5.39 -5.15 -3.70
C VAL A 125 -5.41 -6.20 -2.61
N THR A 126 -4.25 -6.71 -2.27
CA THR A 126 -4.01 -7.50 -1.05
C THR A 126 -3.20 -6.64 -0.08
N LEU A 127 -3.47 -6.81 1.22
CA LEU A 127 -2.81 -6.06 2.29
C LEU A 127 -2.12 -7.02 3.24
N ARG A 128 -0.88 -6.72 3.63
CA ARG A 128 -0.05 -7.59 4.47
C ARG A 128 0.76 -6.81 5.50
N GLN A 129 1.08 -7.47 6.60
CA GLN A 129 2.11 -7.06 7.55
C GLN A 129 3.02 -8.27 7.79
N GLY A 130 4.21 -8.27 7.18
CA GLY A 130 5.09 -9.45 7.20
C GLY A 130 4.38 -10.70 6.64
N ASP A 131 4.26 -11.74 7.47
CA ASP A 131 3.61 -13.00 7.10
C ASP A 131 2.07 -12.98 7.27
N VAL A 132 1.53 -11.94 7.91
CA VAL A 132 0.10 -11.78 8.15
C VAL A 132 -0.56 -11.18 6.90
N THR A 133 -1.60 -11.85 6.40
CA THR A 133 -2.43 -11.34 5.30
C THR A 133 -3.77 -10.89 5.85
N PHE A 134 -4.15 -9.64 5.55
CA PHE A 134 -5.42 -9.10 5.93
C PHE A 134 -6.49 -9.43 4.89
N THR A 135 -7.70 -9.69 5.35
CA THR A 135 -8.89 -9.90 4.53
C THR A 135 -9.80 -8.68 4.64
N LYS A 136 -10.25 -8.16 3.50
CA LYS A 136 -11.21 -7.06 3.45
C LYS A 136 -12.60 -7.54 3.91
N GLN A 137 -13.27 -6.75 4.75
CA GLN A 137 -14.61 -7.02 5.30
C GLN A 137 -15.73 -6.49 4.40
#